data_AF-A0A9D5CRV5-F1
#
_entry.id   AF-A0A9D5CRV5-F1
#
_cell.length_a   1.000
_cell.length_b   1.000
_cell.length_c   1.000
_cell.angle_alpha   90.00
_cell.angle_beta   90.00
_cell.angle_gamma   90.00
#
_symmetry.space_group_name_H-M   'P 1'
#
loop_
_entity.id
_entity.type
_entity.pdbx_description
1 polymer ?
#
loop_
_entity_poly.entity_id
_entity_poly.type
_entity_poly.pdbx_seq_one_letter_code
_entity_poly.pdbx_strand_id
1 'polypeptide(L)'
;MKSSSTGTHYSCQDFCEPRLVQSYCVVMSCFATKLNKAELQNMEALDGFVFAQLDEHCKLGTTYALEFLGLTQFNGLWTKSNEGEGVIIGIADSGILHIHESFKDDGLMPDPPLKWRGCCQYNTKTCDPRLPSKCNNKLIGGRAMGAISTPDDEIGHETHVASTAAGSGVYNASVLIQGGGTTVGIAPKAH
;
A
#
# COMPACT_ATOMS: atom_id res chain seq x y z
N MET A 1 41.81 26.73 -46.39
CA MET A 1 41.30 27.89 -45.61
C MET A 1 39.87 27.58 -45.18
N LYS A 2 39.54 27.89 -43.92
CA LYS A 2 38.47 27.28 -43.10
C LYS A 2 37.05 27.65 -43.55
N SER A 3 36.14 26.67 -43.44
CA SER A 3 34.68 26.84 -43.42
C SER A 3 34.23 27.40 -42.06
N SER A 4 33.17 28.21 -42.05
CA SER A 4 32.41 28.52 -40.85
C SER A 4 30.93 28.64 -41.20
N SER A 5 30.13 27.69 -40.70
CA SER A 5 28.68 27.70 -40.69
C SER A 5 28.20 28.32 -39.38
N THR A 6 27.41 29.40 -39.46
CA THR A 6 26.77 30.02 -38.30
C THR A 6 25.53 29.22 -37.91
N GLY A 7 25.65 28.40 -36.87
CA GLY A 7 24.54 27.73 -36.22
C GLY A 7 23.86 28.65 -35.21
N THR A 8 22.54 28.78 -35.31
CA THR A 8 21.67 29.32 -34.27
C THR A 8 21.73 28.42 -33.03
N HIS A 9 22.21 28.97 -31.91
CA HIS A 9 22.17 28.33 -30.60
C HIS A 9 20.71 28.24 -30.11
N TYR A 10 20.14 27.05 -30.17
CA TYR A 10 19.01 26.69 -29.30
C TYR A 10 19.57 25.90 -28.12
N SER A 11 19.44 26.49 -26.94
CA SER A 11 19.81 25.91 -25.65
C SER A 11 18.93 24.70 -25.36
N CYS A 12 19.53 23.51 -25.20
CA CYS A 12 18.85 22.35 -24.61
C CYS A 12 18.72 22.57 -23.09
N GLN A 13 17.79 23.42 -22.66
CA GLN A 13 17.42 23.55 -21.24
C GLN A 13 15.90 23.58 -20.99
N ASP A 14 15.07 23.34 -22.01
CA ASP A 14 13.63 23.26 -21.84
C ASP A 14 13.13 21.80 -21.93
N PHE A 15 12.79 21.24 -20.78
CA PHE A 15 11.94 20.05 -20.55
C PHE A 15 12.30 18.73 -21.26
N CYS A 16 13.23 17.97 -20.67
CA CYS A 16 13.24 16.51 -20.86
C CYS A 16 13.09 15.83 -19.50
N GLU A 17 11.91 16.00 -18.88
CA GLU A 17 11.50 15.10 -17.81
C GLU A 17 11.37 13.68 -18.41
N PRO A 18 11.87 12.64 -17.73
CA PRO A 18 11.71 11.27 -18.20
C PRO A 18 10.21 10.95 -18.34
N ARG A 19 9.77 10.69 -19.57
CA ARG A 19 8.35 10.41 -19.87
C ARG A 19 7.96 9.00 -19.44
N LEU A 20 8.91 8.07 -19.50
CA LEU A 20 8.81 6.76 -18.90
C LEU A 20 9.01 6.90 -17.39
N VAL A 21 7.93 6.68 -16.64
CA VAL A 21 7.92 6.79 -15.18
C VAL A 21 8.48 5.50 -14.57
N GLN A 22 8.00 4.34 -15.04
CA GLN A 22 8.38 3.05 -14.50
C GLN A 22 8.15 1.95 -15.54
N SER A 23 9.02 0.93 -15.55
CA SER A 23 8.81 -0.30 -16.31
C SER A 23 8.61 -1.49 -15.36
N TYR A 24 7.73 -2.41 -15.75
CA TYR A 24 7.42 -3.63 -15.03
C TYR A 24 7.59 -4.81 -15.98
N CYS A 25 8.36 -5.83 -15.56
CA CYS A 25 8.68 -6.98 -16.41
C CYS A 25 8.52 -8.34 -15.69
N VAL A 26 8.12 -8.34 -14.42
CA VAL A 26 8.13 -9.56 -13.59
C VAL A 26 6.81 -10.32 -13.70
N VAL A 27 5.69 -9.67 -13.39
CA VAL A 27 4.35 -10.28 -13.41
C VAL A 27 3.62 -9.99 -14.73
N MET A 28 3.92 -8.84 -15.32
CA MET A 28 3.40 -8.40 -16.60
C MET A 28 4.46 -7.56 -17.30
N SER A 29 4.44 -7.53 -18.63
CA SER A 29 5.26 -6.64 -19.44
C SER A 29 4.48 -5.35 -19.67
N CYS A 30 4.66 -4.36 -18.79
CA CYS A 30 3.97 -3.07 -18.89
C CYS A 30 4.84 -1.90 -18.40
N PHE A 31 4.35 -0.68 -18.57
CA PHE A 31 5.05 0.53 -18.14
C PHE A 31 4.06 1.65 -17.80
N ALA A 32 4.47 2.57 -16.94
CA ALA A 32 3.78 3.82 -16.65
C ALA A 32 4.49 4.96 -17.40
N THR A 33 3.73 5.80 -18.11
CA THR A 33 4.28 6.90 -18.92
C THR A 33 3.35 8.10 -18.95
N LYS A 34 3.92 9.29 -19.11
CA LYS A 34 3.17 10.54 -19.33
C LYS A 34 2.89 10.72 -20.83
N LEU A 35 1.65 10.44 -21.25
CA LEU A 35 1.16 10.63 -22.62
C LEU A 35 0.03 11.64 -22.68
N ASN A 36 -0.02 12.42 -23.76
CA ASN A 36 -1.23 13.14 -24.14
C ASN A 36 -2.18 12.21 -24.94
N LYS A 37 -3.40 12.69 -25.21
CA LYS A 37 -4.43 11.89 -25.90
C LYS A 37 -4.02 11.43 -27.30
N ALA A 38 -3.34 12.27 -28.07
CA ALA A 38 -2.91 11.91 -29.43
C ALA A 38 -1.78 10.87 -29.40
N GLU A 39 -0.87 10.97 -28.43
CA GLU A 39 0.20 9.99 -28.25
C GLU A 39 -0.34 8.64 -27.76
N LEU A 40 -1.35 8.65 -26.88
CA LEU A 40 -2.06 7.43 -26.49
C LEU A 40 -2.72 6.75 -27.70
N GLN A 41 -3.42 7.50 -28.54
CA GLN A 41 -4.03 6.97 -29.77
C GLN A 41 -3.00 6.36 -30.72
N ASN A 42 -1.84 6.99 -30.88
CA ASN A 42 -0.75 6.43 -31.67
C ASN A 42 -0.19 5.14 -31.06
N MET A 43 -0.15 5.05 -29.72
CA MET A 43 0.32 3.87 -29.00
C MET A 43 -0.67 2.70 -29.09
N GLU A 44 -1.97 2.99 -29.02
CA GLU A 44 -3.05 2.02 -29.19
C GLU A 44 -3.04 1.33 -30.57
N ALA A 45 -2.47 2.00 -31.57
CA ALA A 45 -2.34 1.46 -32.92
C ALA A 45 -1.12 0.56 -33.14
N LEU A 46 -0.22 0.44 -32.14
CA LEU A 46 0.97 -0.40 -32.26
C LEU A 46 0.63 -1.89 -32.10
N ASP A 47 1.27 -2.71 -32.93
CA ASP A 47 1.20 -4.16 -32.77
C ASP A 47 1.80 -4.56 -31.41
N GLY A 48 1.03 -5.31 -30.62
CA GLY A 48 1.37 -5.68 -29.24
C GLY A 48 0.83 -4.74 -28.14
N PHE A 49 0.11 -3.66 -28.49
CA PHE A 49 -0.66 -2.92 -27.50
C PHE A 49 -1.84 -3.77 -27.00
N VAL A 50 -2.01 -3.86 -25.68
CA VAL A 50 -3.08 -4.65 -25.07
C VAL A 50 -4.14 -3.75 -24.45
N PHE A 51 -3.73 -2.80 -23.60
CA PHE A 51 -4.64 -1.93 -22.84
C PHE A 51 -3.88 -0.75 -22.24
N ALA A 52 -4.59 0.38 -22.04
CA ALA A 52 -4.13 1.52 -21.27
C ALA A 52 -5.25 2.03 -20.37
N GLN A 53 -4.89 2.47 -19.18
CA GLN A 53 -5.79 3.10 -18.22
C GLN A 53 -5.16 4.39 -17.69
N LEU A 54 -6.00 5.40 -17.49
CA LEU A 54 -5.57 6.64 -16.84
C LEU A 54 -5.25 6.35 -15.37
N ASP A 55 -4.08 6.81 -14.93
CA ASP A 55 -3.72 6.79 -13.52
C ASP A 55 -4.49 7.91 -12.80
N GLU A 56 -5.34 7.53 -11.83
CA GLU A 56 -6.19 8.45 -11.06
C GLU A 56 -5.88 8.34 -9.57
N HIS A 57 -5.69 9.49 -8.92
CA HIS A 57 -5.53 9.55 -7.46
C HIS A 57 -6.88 9.44 -6.75
N CYS A 58 -7.07 8.39 -5.94
CA CYS A 58 -8.25 8.26 -5.09
C CYS A 58 -8.17 9.18 -3.86
N LYS A 59 -9.31 9.76 -3.45
CA LYS A 59 -9.42 10.56 -2.22
C LYS A 59 -9.79 9.69 -1.02
N LEU A 60 -9.24 10.03 0.14
CA LEU A 60 -9.36 9.26 1.38
C LEU A 60 -10.55 9.68 2.23
N GLY A 61 -11.19 8.72 2.87
CA GLY A 61 -12.12 8.98 3.96
C GLY A 61 -12.73 7.70 4.52
N THR A 62 -12.44 7.36 5.78
CA THR A 62 -13.11 6.26 6.49
C THR A 62 -13.11 6.47 8.02
N THR A 63 -14.12 7.14 8.56
CA THR A 63 -14.34 7.21 10.02
C THR A 63 -15.67 6.59 10.49
N TYR A 64 -16.55 6.16 9.57
CA TYR A 64 -17.89 5.65 9.93
C TYR A 64 -18.36 4.46 9.06
N ALA A 65 -17.44 3.57 8.66
CA ALA A 65 -17.75 2.51 7.70
C ALA A 65 -18.46 1.29 8.32
N LEU A 66 -18.15 0.91 9.56
CA LEU A 66 -18.60 -0.39 10.11
C LEU A 66 -20.10 -0.48 10.38
N GLU A 67 -20.65 0.52 11.08
CA GLU A 67 -22.09 0.58 11.37
C GLU A 67 -22.90 0.80 10.09
N PHE A 68 -22.38 1.64 9.18
CA PHE A 68 -22.95 1.84 7.85
C PHE A 68 -23.03 0.53 7.04
N LEU A 69 -22.03 -0.34 7.15
CA LEU A 69 -21.99 -1.64 6.48
C LEU A 69 -22.74 -2.75 7.23
N GLY A 70 -23.37 -2.45 8.38
CA GLY A 70 -24.10 -3.44 9.18
C GLY A 70 -23.22 -4.55 9.77
N LEU A 71 -21.91 -4.29 9.93
CA LEU A 71 -20.97 -5.22 10.55
C LEU A 71 -21.20 -5.23 12.06
N THR A 72 -21.94 -6.23 12.54
CA THR A 72 -22.32 -6.38 13.95
C THR A 72 -21.83 -7.71 14.50
N GLN A 73 -21.54 -7.73 15.81
CA GLN A 73 -21.06 -8.92 16.53
C GLN A 73 -22.10 -10.06 16.57
N PHE A 74 -23.38 -9.73 16.42
CA PHE A 74 -24.49 -10.68 16.54
C PHE A 74 -25.13 -10.94 15.18
N ASN A 75 -25.04 -12.18 14.69
CA ASN A 75 -25.76 -12.66 13.50
C ASN A 75 -25.39 -11.95 12.16
N GLY A 76 -24.23 -11.29 12.11
CA GLY A 76 -23.71 -10.55 10.95
C GLY A 76 -22.57 -11.27 10.22
N LEU A 77 -21.91 -10.55 9.29
CA LEU A 77 -20.78 -11.08 8.51
C LEU A 77 -19.63 -11.55 9.42
N TRP A 78 -19.32 -10.82 10.50
CA TRP A 78 -18.27 -11.18 11.45
C TRP A 78 -18.45 -12.55 12.08
N THR A 79 -19.68 -12.89 12.49
CA THR A 79 -19.97 -14.23 13.04
C THR A 79 -19.75 -15.32 12.00
N LYS A 80 -20.12 -15.07 10.73
CA LYS A 80 -20.00 -16.05 9.64
C LYS A 80 -18.56 -16.18 9.13
N SER A 81 -17.79 -15.10 9.15
CA SER A 81 -16.42 -15.04 8.65
C SER A 81 -15.37 -15.23 9.75
N ASN A 82 -15.80 -15.47 10.99
CA ASN A 82 -14.95 -15.47 12.18
C ASN A 82 -14.02 -14.24 12.22
N GLU A 83 -14.58 -13.06 11.92
CA GLU A 83 -13.87 -11.77 11.94
C GLU A 83 -12.62 -11.70 11.03
N GLY A 84 -12.50 -12.61 10.05
CA GLY A 84 -11.38 -12.68 9.12
C GLY A 84 -10.22 -13.57 9.60
N GLU A 85 -10.41 -14.38 10.64
CA GLU A 85 -9.39 -15.31 11.13
C GLU A 85 -8.81 -16.18 9.99
N GLY A 86 -7.48 -16.21 9.90
CA GLY A 86 -6.74 -16.96 8.88
C GLY A 86 -6.69 -16.30 7.49
N VAL A 87 -7.32 -15.14 7.31
CA VAL A 87 -7.17 -14.29 6.12
C VAL A 87 -5.93 -13.41 6.28
N ILE A 88 -5.20 -13.23 5.19
CA ILE A 88 -4.03 -12.34 5.12
C ILE A 88 -4.38 -11.22 4.14
N ILE A 89 -4.29 -9.97 4.60
CA ILE A 89 -4.59 -8.77 3.81
C ILE A 89 -3.27 -8.10 3.43
N GLY A 90 -2.92 -8.16 2.14
CA GLY A 90 -1.77 -7.45 1.60
C GLY A 90 -2.11 -6.01 1.25
N ILE A 91 -1.38 -5.05 1.81
CA ILE A 91 -1.51 -3.62 1.49
C ILE A 91 -0.21 -3.15 0.84
N ALA A 92 -0.33 -2.42 -0.26
CA ALA A 92 0.79 -1.84 -0.99
C ALA A 92 0.63 -0.32 -0.97
N ASP A 93 1.34 0.33 -0.06
CA ASP A 93 1.15 1.74 0.28
C ASP A 93 2.49 2.32 0.82
N SER A 94 2.47 3.40 1.60
CA SER A 94 3.66 4.21 1.96
C SER A 94 4.57 3.66 3.08
N GLY A 95 4.21 2.58 3.76
CA GLY A 95 4.86 1.99 4.93
C GLY A 95 3.92 1.89 6.14
N ILE A 96 4.24 1.15 7.20
CA ILE A 96 3.34 0.94 8.35
C ILE A 96 4.01 1.23 9.70
N LEU A 97 3.30 1.94 10.58
CA LEU A 97 3.72 2.18 11.96
C LEU A 97 3.42 0.95 12.82
N HIS A 98 4.34 -0.01 12.83
CA HIS A 98 4.19 -1.30 13.52
C HIS A 98 3.87 -1.22 15.03
N ILE A 99 4.24 -0.14 15.71
CA ILE A 99 3.96 0.07 17.16
C ILE A 99 2.59 0.68 17.44
N HIS A 100 1.76 0.95 16.41
CA HIS A 100 0.44 1.54 16.61
C HIS A 100 -0.49 0.57 17.35
N GLU A 101 -1.34 1.09 18.24
CA GLU A 101 -2.22 0.28 19.11
C GLU A 101 -3.16 -0.65 18.31
N SER A 102 -3.58 -0.23 17.11
CA SER A 102 -4.38 -1.06 16.19
C SER A 102 -3.65 -2.30 15.65
N PHE A 103 -2.34 -2.40 15.84
CA PHE A 103 -1.52 -3.52 15.38
C PHE A 103 -0.88 -4.31 16.53
N LYS A 104 -1.31 -4.02 17.76
CA LYS A 104 -0.87 -4.81 18.91
C LYS A 104 -1.38 -6.24 18.79
N ASP A 105 -0.55 -7.14 19.28
CA ASP A 105 -0.90 -8.51 19.56
C ASP A 105 -0.99 -8.65 21.08
N ASP A 106 -2.22 -8.61 21.59
CA ASP A 106 -2.53 -8.77 23.01
C ASP A 106 -2.74 -10.24 23.41
N GLY A 107 -2.33 -11.17 22.54
CA GLY A 107 -2.51 -12.61 22.71
C GLY A 107 -3.88 -13.12 22.28
N LEU A 108 -4.75 -12.25 21.74
CA LEU A 108 -6.03 -12.65 21.15
C LEU A 108 -5.94 -12.94 19.65
N MET A 109 -4.82 -12.63 19.01
CA MET A 109 -4.62 -12.92 17.60
C MET A 109 -4.34 -14.40 17.37
N PRO A 110 -4.98 -15.03 16.36
CA PRO A 110 -4.63 -16.37 15.90
C PRO A 110 -3.16 -16.43 15.47
N ASP A 111 -2.58 -17.62 15.45
CA ASP A 111 -1.28 -17.81 14.82
C ASP A 111 -1.37 -17.56 13.30
N PRO A 112 -0.31 -17.02 12.66
CA PRO A 112 -0.29 -16.81 11.22
C PRO A 112 -0.58 -18.12 10.45
N PRO A 113 -1.29 -18.08 9.32
CA PRO A 113 -1.65 -19.28 8.58
C PRO A 113 -0.42 -20.09 8.18
N LEU A 114 -0.47 -21.42 8.28
CA LEU A 114 0.65 -22.31 7.90
C LEU A 114 1.11 -22.16 6.45
N LYS A 115 0.27 -21.60 5.57
CA LYS A 115 0.57 -21.27 4.18
C LYS A 115 1.38 -19.98 4.01
N TRP A 116 1.50 -19.15 5.04
CA TRP A 116 2.26 -17.90 4.99
C TRP A 116 3.74 -18.20 4.76
N ARG A 117 4.31 -17.46 3.82
CA ARG A 117 5.73 -17.56 3.41
C ARG A 117 6.39 -16.18 3.30
N GLY A 118 5.69 -15.12 3.67
CA GLY A 118 6.26 -13.78 3.72
C GLY A 118 7.18 -13.60 4.92
N CYS A 119 7.70 -12.38 5.07
CA CYS A 119 8.66 -12.09 6.13
C CYS A 119 8.61 -10.62 6.58
N CYS A 120 9.25 -10.34 7.71
CA CYS A 120 9.34 -9.02 8.31
C CYS A 120 10.69 -8.35 8.00
N GLN A 121 10.74 -7.48 6.99
CA GLN A 121 11.96 -6.84 6.46
C GLN A 121 12.13 -5.41 6.96
N TYR A 122 12.24 -5.22 8.28
CA TYR A 122 12.50 -3.89 8.84
C TYR A 122 13.98 -3.58 9.06
N ASN A 123 14.78 -4.59 9.40
CA ASN A 123 16.19 -4.36 9.78
C ASN A 123 17.16 -4.58 8.62
N THR A 124 16.76 -5.38 7.63
CA THR A 124 17.59 -5.68 6.45
C THR A 124 16.69 -5.90 5.22
N LYS A 125 17.28 -5.78 4.03
CA LYS A 125 16.59 -6.13 2.76
C LYS A 125 16.32 -7.64 2.61
N THR A 126 16.80 -8.46 3.55
CA THR A 126 16.68 -9.92 3.54
C THR A 126 15.80 -10.40 4.70
N CYS A 127 15.10 -11.51 4.49
CA CYS A 127 14.34 -12.16 5.55
C CYS A 127 15.31 -12.97 6.45
N ASP A 128 15.96 -12.34 7.42
CA ASP A 128 16.79 -13.07 8.40
C ASP A 128 15.98 -13.38 9.66
N PRO A 129 15.59 -14.65 9.89
CA PRO A 129 14.80 -15.03 11.06
C PRO A 129 15.57 -14.91 12.39
N ARG A 130 16.88 -14.63 12.36
CA ARG A 130 17.71 -14.45 13.56
C ARG A 130 17.66 -13.02 14.10
N LEU A 131 17.17 -12.06 13.31
CA LEU A 131 17.07 -10.67 13.73
C LEU A 131 15.76 -10.44 14.50
N PRO A 132 15.74 -9.51 15.47
CA PRO A 132 14.51 -9.13 16.16
C PRO A 132 13.43 -8.72 15.15
N SER A 133 12.27 -9.38 15.23
CA SER A 133 11.12 -9.07 14.40
C SER A 133 10.36 -7.88 14.98
N LYS A 134 10.01 -6.91 14.12
CA LYS A 134 9.02 -5.87 14.43
C LYS A 134 7.58 -6.32 14.14
N CYS A 135 7.43 -7.53 13.59
CA CYS A 135 6.17 -8.20 13.29
C CYS A 135 5.76 -9.11 14.46
N ASN A 136 4.46 -9.32 14.59
CA ASN A 136 3.80 -10.15 15.61
C ASN A 136 2.70 -11.01 14.93
N ASN A 137 1.77 -11.60 15.69
CA ASN A 137 0.67 -12.35 15.06
C ASN A 137 -0.38 -11.45 14.39
N LYS A 138 -0.33 -10.12 14.61
CA LYS A 138 -1.18 -9.15 13.91
C LYS A 138 -0.58 -8.70 12.59
N LEU A 139 0.56 -8.04 12.63
CA LEU A 139 1.36 -7.69 11.46
C LEU A 139 2.36 -8.80 11.22
N ILE A 140 2.06 -9.70 10.29
CA ILE A 140 2.86 -10.92 10.06
C ILE A 140 3.96 -10.74 9.00
N GLY A 141 4.03 -9.56 8.38
CA GLY A 141 5.06 -9.21 7.41
C GLY A 141 5.13 -7.70 7.15
N GLY A 142 6.25 -7.28 6.57
CA GLY A 142 6.48 -5.90 6.17
C GLY A 142 7.65 -5.86 5.19
N ARG A 143 7.50 -5.17 4.07
CA ARG A 143 8.52 -5.10 3.03
C ARG A 143 8.50 -3.71 2.40
N ALA A 144 9.67 -3.08 2.32
CA ALA A 144 9.86 -1.93 1.46
C ALA A 144 10.14 -2.38 0.02
N MET A 145 9.57 -1.65 -0.95
CA MET A 145 9.84 -1.85 -2.38
C MET A 145 10.48 -0.60 -2.97
N GLY A 146 11.31 -0.77 -4.00
CA GLY A 146 11.97 0.35 -4.69
C GLY A 146 13.13 0.95 -3.89
N ALA A 147 13.19 2.28 -3.82
CA ALA A 147 14.28 3.03 -3.18
C ALA A 147 14.14 3.14 -1.65
N ILE A 148 13.00 2.72 -1.08
CA ILE A 148 12.72 2.79 0.34
C ILE A 148 13.49 1.70 1.08
N SER A 149 14.13 2.06 2.20
CA SER A 149 14.98 1.14 2.97
C SER A 149 14.21 0.29 3.98
N THR A 150 13.15 0.83 4.58
CA THR A 150 12.34 0.15 5.59
C THR A 150 10.84 0.39 5.36
N PRO A 151 9.97 -0.54 5.76
CA PRO A 151 8.52 -0.38 5.66
C PRO A 151 7.97 0.46 6.83
N ASP A 152 8.75 1.39 7.38
CA ASP A 152 8.25 2.30 8.43
C ASP A 152 7.41 3.40 7.76
N ASP A 153 6.30 3.78 8.40
CA ASP A 153 5.41 4.83 7.90
C ASP A 153 5.86 6.22 8.37
N GLU A 154 6.15 7.12 7.44
CA GLU A 154 6.47 8.52 7.73
C GLU A 154 5.30 9.48 7.39
N ILE A 155 4.26 8.99 6.70
CA ILE A 155 3.14 9.81 6.21
C ILE A 155 1.88 9.57 7.05
N GLY A 156 1.67 8.33 7.53
CA GLY A 156 0.51 7.91 8.31
C GLY A 156 -0.62 7.32 7.47
N HIS A 157 -0.51 7.37 6.14
CA HIS A 157 -1.57 6.97 5.21
C HIS A 157 -1.86 5.47 5.32
N GLU A 158 -0.86 4.64 5.11
CA GLU A 158 -1.02 3.18 5.19
C GLU A 158 -1.37 2.72 6.60
N THR A 159 -0.82 3.32 7.65
CA THR A 159 -1.25 3.02 9.04
C THR A 159 -2.77 3.22 9.21
N HIS A 160 -3.34 4.27 8.61
CA HIS A 160 -4.78 4.52 8.62
C HIS A 160 -5.55 3.51 7.75
N VAL A 161 -5.06 3.18 6.55
CA VAL A 161 -5.68 2.19 5.65
C VAL A 161 -5.66 0.79 6.28
N ALA A 162 -4.52 0.36 6.81
CA ALA A 162 -4.34 -0.94 7.43
C ALA A 162 -5.15 -1.09 8.72
N SER A 163 -5.23 -0.05 9.55
CA SER A 163 -6.09 -0.07 10.75
C SER A 163 -7.58 -0.09 10.39
N THR A 164 -7.99 0.54 9.29
CA THR A 164 -9.36 0.44 8.78
C THR A 164 -9.68 -0.97 8.27
N ALA A 165 -8.77 -1.59 7.51
CA ALA A 165 -8.99 -2.91 6.94
C ALA A 165 -8.99 -4.00 8.03
N ALA A 166 -7.99 -3.99 8.90
CA ALA A 166 -7.72 -5.10 9.80
C ALA A 166 -7.39 -4.67 11.24
N GLY A 167 -7.44 -3.41 11.63
CA GLY A 167 -7.01 -2.99 12.98
C GLY A 167 -7.66 -3.78 14.12
N SER A 168 -6.85 -4.16 15.10
CA SER A 168 -7.30 -4.65 16.41
C SER A 168 -8.14 -3.58 17.11
N GLY A 169 -9.00 -3.99 18.04
CA GLY A 169 -9.83 -3.08 18.81
C GLY A 169 -9.01 -2.11 19.67
N VAL A 170 -9.21 -0.81 19.48
CA VAL A 170 -8.59 0.25 20.27
C VAL A 170 -9.69 0.99 21.05
N TYR A 171 -9.69 0.82 22.37
CA TYR A 171 -10.62 1.49 23.27
C TYR A 171 -10.25 2.96 23.48
N ASN A 172 -11.26 3.81 23.66
CA ASN A 172 -11.10 5.25 23.89
C ASN A 172 -10.29 5.97 22.80
N ALA A 173 -10.34 5.47 21.57
CA ALA A 173 -9.77 6.15 20.42
C ALA A 173 -10.55 7.44 20.15
N SER A 174 -9.82 8.55 19.95
CA SER A 174 -10.39 9.84 19.58
C SER A 174 -9.33 10.69 18.87
N VAL A 175 -9.77 11.62 18.02
CA VAL A 175 -8.90 12.64 17.42
C VAL A 175 -9.31 13.97 18.00
N LEU A 176 -8.43 14.62 18.78
CA LEU A 176 -8.71 15.90 19.44
C LEU A 176 -10.06 15.88 20.22
N ILE A 177 -10.35 14.77 20.90
CA ILE A 177 -11.56 14.55 21.71
C ILE A 177 -12.85 14.39 20.86
N GLN A 178 -12.74 14.42 19.54
CA GLN A 178 -13.84 14.09 18.62
C GLN A 178 -13.83 12.61 18.24
N GLY A 179 -15.02 12.04 17.99
CA GLY A 179 -15.18 10.65 17.55
C GLY A 179 -14.80 9.61 18.60
N GLY A 180 -14.91 9.95 19.89
CA GLY A 180 -14.58 9.06 21.01
C GLY A 180 -15.36 7.75 20.97
N GLY A 181 -14.63 6.63 20.97
CA GLY A 181 -15.25 5.30 20.97
C GLY A 181 -14.24 4.17 20.92
N THR A 182 -14.70 2.98 20.56
CA THR A 182 -13.82 1.86 20.21
C THR A 182 -13.68 1.83 18.70
N THR A 183 -12.46 1.98 18.19
CA THR A 183 -12.18 1.74 16.76
C THR A 183 -11.74 0.30 16.57
N VAL A 184 -12.17 -0.29 15.46
CA VAL A 184 -11.84 -1.66 15.08
C VAL A 184 -11.84 -1.75 13.57
N GLY A 185 -11.03 -2.63 13.00
CA GLY A 185 -10.99 -2.86 11.55
C GLY A 185 -12.21 -3.62 11.04
N ILE A 186 -12.35 -3.67 9.72
CA ILE A 186 -13.38 -4.48 9.03
C ILE A 186 -13.18 -5.97 9.30
N ALA A 187 -11.93 -6.45 9.40
CA ALA A 187 -11.59 -7.84 9.68
C ALA A 187 -10.57 -7.90 10.84
N PRO A 188 -11.01 -7.73 12.09
CA PRO A 188 -10.11 -7.54 13.21
C PRO A 188 -9.27 -8.77 13.57
N LYS A 189 -9.63 -9.97 13.11
CA LYS A 189 -8.82 -11.19 13.25
C LYS A 189 -8.00 -11.56 12.01
N ALA A 190 -8.03 -10.75 10.96
CA ALA A 190 -7.12 -10.91 9.83
C ALA A 190 -5.70 -10.46 10.17
N HIS A 191 -4.75 -10.98 9.40
CA HIS A 191 -3.32 -10.63 9.46
C HIS A 191 -2.91 -9.67 8.35
#